data_AF-B1YCW4-F1
#
_entry.id   AF-B1YCW4-F1
#
_cell.length_a   1.000
_cell.length_b   1.000
_cell.length_c   1.000
_cell.angle_alpha   90.00
_cell.angle_beta   90.00
_cell.angle_gamma   90.00
#
_symmetry.space_group_name_H-M   'P 1'
#
loop_
_entity.id
_entity.type
_entity.pdbx_description
1 polymer ?
#
loop_
_entity_poly.entity_id
_entity_poly.type
_entity_poly.pdbx_seq_one_letter_code
_entity_poly.pdbx_strand_id
1 'polypeptide(L)'
;MYSREELLEKIREVNSRLDEIQRQIDDITNEINAKKNLLAEIRKQLAEVRSLIEGKRNQLQKTRELIGSLVEKKSQIINQIRGLRNELIQINITLQKYREKLVVYRNLLSTLNEYAGGKTLEKEKLKRIIEQLEYFFETSPTNPEWERQFIKYVSQIEKELNLVDSMEKVKAHIAELKKQADEYKNKRESIRNEIARLVQDLTTVKQELAQLKASRQEIYKELAKLKEKREELKKQREEVKAAILQLALRRKELRERRRAIQEELDKYNILLKALELAEKNKARAQAKAAATQSLKERADHLFNKLLNGERLTHDEIKILIEAGYLPEE
;
A
#
# COMPACT_ATOMS: atom_id res chain seq x y z
N MET A 1 39.26 9.05 69.07
CA MET A 1 38.95 10.25 68.27
C MET A 1 39.85 10.19 67.06
N TYR A 2 39.33 10.41 65.85
CA TYR A 2 40.16 10.45 64.66
C TYR A 2 41.18 11.58 64.75
N SER A 3 42.40 11.33 64.31
CA SER A 3 43.39 12.39 64.13
C SER A 3 43.04 13.26 62.91
N ARG A 4 43.57 14.48 62.84
CA ARG A 4 43.35 15.38 61.71
C ARG A 4 43.82 14.76 60.39
N GLU A 5 44.95 14.06 60.43
CA GLU A 5 45.55 13.38 59.27
C GLU A 5 44.68 12.22 58.80
N GLU A 6 44.17 11.40 59.72
CA GLU A 6 43.23 10.31 59.41
C GLU A 6 41.94 10.81 58.74
N LEU A 7 41.41 11.96 59.15
CA LEU A 7 40.24 12.55 58.50
C LEU A 7 40.54 13.06 57.10
N LEU A 8 41.70 13.69 56.90
CA LEU A 8 42.12 14.16 55.58
C LEU A 8 42.33 12.99 54.61
N GLU A 9 42.90 11.88 55.08
CA GLU A 9 43.07 10.66 54.30
C GLU A 9 41.71 10.05 53.92
N LYS A 10 40.80 9.90 54.90
CA LYS A 10 39.43 9.43 54.63
C LYS A 10 38.66 10.33 53.65
N ILE A 11 38.80 11.65 53.76
CA ILE A 11 38.19 12.58 52.80
C ILE A 11 38.75 12.37 51.40
N ARG A 12 40.07 12.15 51.24
CA ARG A 12 40.68 11.85 49.94
C ARG A 12 40.16 10.54 49.36
N GLU A 13 40.09 9.48 50.16
CA GLU A 13 39.55 8.19 49.74
C GLU A 13 38.09 8.31 49.28
N VAL A 14 37.25 8.99 50.07
CA VAL A 14 35.83 9.17 49.75
C VAL A 14 35.65 10.02 48.48
N ASN A 15 36.46 11.06 48.28
CA ASN A 15 36.48 11.83 47.03
C ASN A 15 36.85 10.96 45.82
N SER A 16 37.87 10.11 45.94
CA SER A 16 38.26 9.21 44.84
C SER A 16 37.13 8.26 44.46
N ARG A 17 36.40 7.70 45.44
CA ARG A 17 35.23 6.86 45.21
C ARG A 17 34.07 7.63 44.55
N LEU A 18 33.88 8.90 44.91
CA LEU A 18 32.89 9.76 44.25
C LEU A 18 33.23 10.00 42.79
N ASP A 19 34.50 10.28 42.48
CA ASP A 19 34.96 10.49 41.10
C ASP A 19 34.79 9.22 40.26
N GLU A 20 35.09 8.05 40.80
CA GLU A 20 34.88 6.76 40.13
C GLU A 20 33.40 6.50 39.83
N ILE A 21 32.51 6.72 40.82
CA ILE A 21 31.07 6.54 40.62
C ILE A 21 30.53 7.57 39.61
N GLN A 22 31.07 8.80 39.65
CA GLN A 22 30.68 9.83 38.69
C GLN A 22 31.05 9.43 37.26
N ARG A 23 32.26 8.90 37.04
CA ARG A 23 32.66 8.34 35.74
C ARG A 23 31.72 7.23 35.27
N GLN A 24 31.39 6.28 36.16
CA GLN A 24 30.45 5.21 35.83
C GLN A 24 29.04 5.74 35.46
N ILE A 25 28.56 6.79 36.12
CA ILE A 25 27.28 7.43 35.79
C ILE A 25 27.34 8.07 34.40
N ASP A 26 28.45 8.73 34.07
CA ASP A 26 28.65 9.40 32.79
C ASP A 26 28.76 8.37 31.65
N ASP A 27 29.49 7.28 31.85
CA ASP A 27 29.59 6.17 30.90
C ASP A 27 28.22 5.55 30.60
N ILE A 28 27.44 5.21 31.63
CA ILE A 28 26.09 4.68 31.45
C ILE A 28 25.18 5.71 30.76
N THR A 29 25.35 7.00 31.05
CA THR A 29 24.57 8.05 30.40
C THR A 29 24.89 8.13 28.90
N ASN A 30 26.17 7.99 28.54
CA ASN A 30 26.60 7.91 27.15
C ASN A 30 26.04 6.67 26.45
N GLU A 31 26.08 5.50 27.08
CA GLU A 31 25.48 4.27 26.56
C GLU A 31 23.97 4.40 26.34
N ILE A 32 23.24 5.00 27.29
CA ILE A 32 21.80 5.27 27.16
C ILE A 32 21.55 6.17 25.94
N ASN A 33 22.35 7.21 25.76
CA ASN A 33 22.19 8.13 24.63
C ASN A 33 22.48 7.43 23.29
N ALA A 34 23.53 6.61 23.21
CA ALA A 34 23.82 5.81 22.03
C ALA A 34 22.67 4.85 21.69
N LYS A 35 22.12 4.13 22.67
CA LYS A 35 20.95 3.26 22.46
C LYS A 35 19.69 4.02 22.08
N LYS A 36 19.48 5.24 22.59
CA LYS A 36 18.37 6.10 22.16
C LYS A 36 18.50 6.53 20.69
N ASN A 37 19.72 6.79 20.22
CA ASN A 37 19.97 7.09 18.81
C ASN A 37 19.66 5.88 17.92
N LEU A 38 20.14 4.69 18.28
CA LEU A 38 19.78 3.43 17.60
C LEU A 38 18.27 3.21 17.58
N LEU A 39 17.58 3.50 18.68
CA LEU A 39 16.13 3.39 18.75
C LEU A 39 15.42 4.37 17.80
N ALA A 40 15.97 5.57 17.59
CA ALA A 40 15.44 6.54 16.64
C ALA A 40 15.62 6.06 15.19
N GLU A 41 16.78 5.48 14.87
CA GLU A 41 17.05 4.87 13.56
C GLU A 41 16.11 3.70 13.27
N ILE A 42 15.92 2.78 14.21
CA ILE A 42 14.97 1.66 14.06
C ILE A 42 13.55 2.18 13.85
N ARG A 43 13.15 3.25 14.53
CA ARG A 43 11.83 3.88 14.32
C ARG A 43 11.69 4.46 12.91
N LYS A 44 12.75 5.09 12.37
CA LYS A 44 12.77 5.59 11.00
C LYS A 44 12.64 4.45 9.99
N GLN A 45 13.44 3.40 10.13
CA GLN A 45 13.36 2.20 9.29
C GLN A 45 11.97 1.54 9.35
N LEU A 46 11.36 1.46 10.53
CA LEU A 46 9.98 0.97 10.69
C LEU A 46 8.96 1.83 9.95
N ALA A 47 9.13 3.16 9.94
CA ALA A 47 8.25 4.07 9.20
C ALA A 47 8.41 3.87 7.68
N GLU A 48 9.64 3.76 7.19
CA GLU A 48 9.94 3.46 5.79
C GLU A 48 9.33 2.12 5.35
N VAL A 49 9.53 1.05 6.12
CA VAL A 49 8.94 -0.27 5.83
C VAL A 49 7.41 -0.22 5.81
N ARG A 50 6.78 0.55 6.71
CA ARG A 50 5.32 0.74 6.69
C ARG A 50 4.86 1.42 5.41
N SER A 51 5.55 2.50 5.00
CA SER A 51 5.25 3.21 3.75
C SER A 51 5.41 2.29 2.54
N LEU A 52 6.47 1.48 2.47
CA LEU A 52 6.66 0.50 1.41
C LEU A 52 5.55 -0.56 1.38
N ILE A 53 5.13 -1.07 2.54
CA ILE A 53 4.00 -2.02 2.63
C ILE A 53 2.71 -1.40 2.11
N GLU A 54 2.44 -0.14 2.47
CA GLU A 54 1.26 0.59 2.01
C GLU A 54 1.31 0.82 0.50
N GLY A 55 2.45 1.23 -0.04
CA GLY A 55 2.67 1.36 -1.48
C GLY A 55 2.40 0.04 -2.23
N LYS A 56 2.92 -1.09 -1.72
CA LYS A 56 2.68 -2.42 -2.31
C LYS A 56 1.21 -2.85 -2.20
N ARG A 57 0.51 -2.50 -1.11
CA ARG A 57 -0.94 -2.75 -0.98
C ARG A 57 -1.75 -1.95 -2.00
N ASN A 58 -1.38 -0.69 -2.26
CA ASN A 58 -2.03 0.14 -3.26
C ASN A 58 -1.79 -0.41 -4.68
N GLN A 59 -0.56 -0.85 -4.98
CA GLN A 59 -0.27 -1.55 -6.24
C GLN A 59 -1.11 -2.82 -6.37
N LEU A 60 -1.25 -3.60 -5.30
CA LEU A 60 -2.08 -4.80 -5.29
C LEU A 60 -3.56 -4.48 -5.55
N GLN A 61 -4.09 -3.41 -4.96
CA GLN A 61 -5.46 -2.98 -5.22
C GLN A 61 -5.66 -2.62 -6.69
N LYS A 62 -4.80 -1.79 -7.27
CA LYS A 62 -4.85 -1.44 -8.71
C LYS A 62 -4.79 -2.68 -9.60
N THR A 63 -3.90 -3.62 -9.30
CA THR A 63 -3.81 -4.88 -10.08
C THR A 63 -5.10 -5.72 -9.98
N ARG A 64 -5.78 -5.71 -8.84
CA ARG A 64 -7.07 -6.40 -8.66
C ARG A 64 -8.19 -5.75 -9.46
N GLU A 65 -8.25 -4.43 -9.46
CA GLU A 65 -9.22 -3.66 -10.25
C GLU A 65 -9.01 -3.92 -11.76
N LEU A 66 -7.76 -3.88 -12.23
CA LEU A 66 -7.42 -4.22 -13.61
C LEU A 66 -7.80 -5.66 -13.96
N ILE A 67 -7.49 -6.64 -13.10
CA ILE A 67 -7.93 -8.03 -13.30
C ILE A 67 -9.45 -8.12 -13.36
N GLY A 68 -10.17 -7.41 -12.49
CA GLY A 68 -11.64 -7.37 -12.47
C GLY A 68 -12.20 -6.89 -13.81
N SER A 69 -11.76 -5.74 -14.29
CA SER A 69 -12.20 -5.18 -15.57
C SER A 69 -11.88 -6.07 -16.77
N LEU A 70 -10.71 -6.75 -16.78
CA LEU A 70 -10.38 -7.71 -17.84
C LEU A 70 -11.23 -8.98 -17.77
N VAL A 71 -11.60 -9.46 -16.58
CA VAL A 71 -12.52 -10.59 -16.42
C VAL A 71 -13.91 -10.22 -16.94
N GLU A 72 -14.38 -9.01 -16.67
CA GLU A 72 -15.64 -8.48 -17.21
C GLU A 72 -15.59 -8.41 -18.75
N LYS A 73 -14.56 -7.76 -19.31
CA LYS A 73 -14.33 -7.72 -20.78
C LYS A 73 -14.30 -9.11 -21.40
N LYS A 74 -13.59 -10.07 -20.79
CA LYS A 74 -13.57 -11.47 -21.24
C LYS A 74 -14.98 -12.07 -21.26
N SER A 75 -15.79 -11.83 -20.23
CA SER A 75 -17.16 -12.34 -20.17
C SER A 75 -18.06 -11.73 -21.25
N GLN A 76 -17.93 -10.43 -21.51
CA GLN A 76 -18.64 -9.72 -22.58
C GLN A 76 -18.29 -10.31 -23.95
N ILE A 77 -17.00 -10.47 -24.26
CA ILE A 77 -16.54 -11.07 -25.51
C ILE A 77 -17.09 -12.49 -25.67
N ILE A 78 -17.06 -13.31 -24.62
CA ILE A 78 -17.61 -14.68 -24.66
C ILE A 78 -19.11 -14.67 -24.95
N ASN A 79 -19.86 -13.75 -24.33
CA ASN A 79 -21.31 -13.62 -24.56
C ASN A 79 -21.61 -13.15 -25.99
N GLN A 80 -20.85 -12.19 -26.52
CA GLN A 80 -20.95 -11.75 -27.92
C GLN A 80 -20.68 -12.91 -28.89
N ILE A 81 -19.60 -13.67 -28.69
CA ILE A 81 -19.29 -14.85 -29.51
C ILE A 81 -20.44 -15.88 -29.46
N ARG A 82 -21.04 -16.12 -28.28
CA ARG A 82 -22.19 -17.02 -28.16
C ARG A 82 -23.41 -16.52 -28.94
N GLY A 83 -23.71 -15.23 -28.84
CA GLY A 83 -24.79 -14.58 -29.60
C GLY A 83 -24.59 -14.73 -31.10
N LEU A 84 -23.43 -14.32 -31.60
CA LEU A 84 -23.06 -14.44 -33.02
C LEU A 84 -23.08 -15.90 -33.52
N ARG A 85 -22.68 -16.87 -32.70
CA ARG A 85 -22.78 -18.29 -33.06
C ARG A 85 -24.22 -18.75 -33.20
N ASN A 86 -25.12 -18.29 -32.34
CA ASN A 86 -26.54 -18.60 -32.44
C ASN A 86 -27.15 -17.99 -33.72
N GLU A 87 -26.80 -16.75 -34.04
CA GLU A 87 -27.19 -16.10 -35.30
C GLU A 87 -26.69 -16.89 -36.51
N LEU A 88 -25.44 -17.35 -36.48
CA LEU A 88 -24.86 -18.17 -37.54
C LEU A 88 -25.63 -19.49 -37.72
N ILE A 89 -26.07 -20.13 -36.63
CA ILE A 89 -26.93 -21.32 -36.69
C ILE A 89 -28.26 -20.99 -37.37
N GLN A 90 -28.92 -19.89 -36.99
CA GLN A 90 -30.18 -19.48 -37.61
C GLN A 90 -30.02 -19.19 -39.10
N ILE A 91 -28.95 -18.50 -39.49
CA ILE A 91 -28.61 -18.23 -40.90
C ILE A 91 -28.36 -19.53 -41.68
N ASN A 92 -27.69 -20.52 -41.08
CA ASN A 92 -27.49 -21.81 -41.75
C ASN A 92 -28.83 -22.53 -41.98
N ILE A 93 -29.76 -22.46 -41.03
CA ILE A 93 -31.10 -23.05 -41.16
C ILE A 93 -31.89 -22.33 -42.26
N THR A 94 -31.87 -21.01 -42.33
CA THR A 94 -32.56 -20.26 -43.39
C THR A 94 -31.97 -20.54 -44.77
N LEU A 95 -30.64 -20.58 -44.88
CA LEU A 95 -29.96 -20.97 -46.13
C LEU A 95 -30.32 -22.38 -46.57
N GLN A 96 -30.47 -23.32 -45.64
CA GLN A 96 -30.91 -24.68 -45.94
C GLN A 96 -32.34 -24.70 -46.49
N LYS A 97 -33.27 -23.97 -45.87
CA LYS A 97 -34.65 -23.80 -46.37
C LYS A 97 -34.67 -23.20 -47.78
N TYR A 98 -33.84 -22.20 -48.06
CA TYR A 98 -33.75 -21.62 -49.41
C TYR A 98 -33.19 -22.60 -50.44
N ARG A 99 -32.21 -23.44 -50.07
CA ARG A 99 -31.69 -24.50 -50.94
C ARG A 99 -32.78 -25.52 -51.29
N GLU A 100 -33.54 -25.97 -50.29
CA GLU A 100 -34.67 -26.89 -50.50
C GLU A 100 -35.73 -26.29 -51.43
N LYS A 101 -36.15 -25.04 -51.19
CA LYS A 101 -37.07 -24.32 -52.08
C LYS A 101 -36.52 -24.21 -53.51
N LEU A 102 -35.24 -23.86 -53.66
CA LEU A 102 -34.60 -23.77 -54.98
C LEU A 102 -34.62 -25.11 -55.73
N VAL A 103 -34.42 -26.23 -55.04
CA VAL A 103 -34.53 -27.57 -55.66
C VAL A 103 -35.97 -27.81 -56.14
N VAL A 104 -36.98 -27.52 -55.32
CA VAL A 104 -38.39 -27.66 -55.70
C VAL A 104 -38.72 -26.81 -56.94
N TYR A 105 -38.37 -25.53 -56.95
CA TYR A 105 -38.65 -24.66 -58.11
C TYR A 105 -37.87 -25.07 -59.36
N ARG A 106 -36.63 -25.58 -59.23
CA ARG A 106 -35.88 -26.13 -60.37
C ARG A 106 -36.54 -27.39 -60.93
N ASN A 107 -37.03 -28.27 -60.08
CA ASN A 107 -37.74 -29.47 -60.50
C ASN A 107 -39.06 -29.10 -61.20
N LEU A 108 -39.83 -28.15 -60.65
CA LEU A 108 -41.03 -27.60 -61.30
C LEU A 108 -40.71 -27.00 -62.67
N LEU A 109 -39.61 -26.24 -62.78
CA LEU A 109 -39.17 -25.70 -64.05
C LEU A 109 -38.77 -26.81 -65.04
N SER A 110 -38.12 -27.89 -64.57
CA SER A 110 -37.80 -29.07 -65.39
C SER A 110 -39.07 -29.72 -65.92
N THR A 111 -40.06 -29.99 -65.07
CA THR A 111 -41.32 -30.60 -65.51
C THR A 111 -42.05 -29.71 -66.50
N LEU A 112 -42.08 -28.39 -66.29
CA LEU A 112 -42.70 -27.46 -67.24
C LEU A 112 -41.95 -27.42 -68.59
N ASN A 113 -40.61 -27.49 -68.56
CA ASN A 113 -39.81 -27.60 -69.78
C ASN A 113 -40.07 -28.91 -70.54
N GLU A 114 -40.23 -30.03 -69.83
CA GLU A 114 -40.57 -31.34 -70.40
C GLU A 114 -41.96 -31.31 -71.05
N TYR A 115 -42.96 -30.73 -70.38
CA TYR A 115 -44.30 -30.51 -70.96
C TYR A 115 -44.27 -29.63 -72.21
N ALA A 116 -43.40 -28.62 -72.25
CA ALA A 116 -43.19 -27.77 -73.43
C ALA A 116 -42.38 -28.46 -74.55
N GLY A 117 -41.92 -29.70 -74.34
CA GLY A 117 -41.14 -30.48 -75.31
C GLY A 117 -39.76 -29.85 -75.62
N GLY A 118 -39.21 -29.07 -74.69
CA GLY A 118 -37.92 -28.37 -74.90
C GLY A 118 -37.96 -27.23 -75.91
N LYS A 119 -39.13 -26.84 -76.42
CA LYS A 119 -39.28 -25.71 -77.34
C LYS A 119 -39.14 -24.38 -76.59
N THR A 120 -38.41 -23.44 -77.17
CA THR A 120 -38.42 -22.04 -76.72
C THR A 120 -39.73 -21.40 -77.18
N LEU A 121 -40.72 -21.37 -76.29
CA LEU A 121 -41.99 -20.71 -76.54
C LEU A 121 -41.82 -19.19 -76.39
N GLU A 122 -41.91 -18.45 -77.49
CA GLU A 122 -41.81 -16.99 -77.49
C GLU A 122 -43.19 -16.35 -77.26
N LYS A 123 -43.40 -15.84 -76.04
CA LYS A 123 -44.64 -15.21 -75.58
C LYS A 123 -45.21 -14.18 -76.56
N GLU A 124 -44.36 -13.32 -77.11
CA GLU A 124 -44.78 -12.25 -78.03
C GLU A 124 -45.24 -12.79 -79.39
N LYS A 125 -44.62 -13.86 -79.89
CA LYS A 125 -45.05 -14.50 -81.14
C LYS A 125 -46.39 -15.21 -80.97
N LEU A 126 -46.60 -15.91 -79.84
CA LEU A 126 -47.87 -16.58 -79.54
C LEU A 126 -49.02 -15.58 -79.39
N LYS A 127 -48.80 -14.44 -78.73
CA LYS A 127 -49.80 -13.35 -78.62
C LYS A 127 -50.18 -12.77 -79.99
N ARG A 128 -49.19 -12.47 -80.84
CA ARG A 128 -49.44 -11.99 -82.20
C ARG A 128 -50.22 -12.99 -83.04
N ILE A 129 -49.95 -14.29 -82.88
CA ILE A 129 -50.68 -15.35 -83.57
C ILE A 129 -52.14 -15.41 -83.09
N ILE A 130 -52.41 -15.28 -81.78
CA ILE A 130 -53.79 -15.18 -81.25
C ILE A 130 -54.50 -13.96 -81.84
N GLU A 131 -53.90 -12.77 -81.76
CA GLU A 131 -54.49 -11.52 -82.27
C GLU A 131 -54.81 -11.62 -83.77
N GLN A 132 -53.92 -12.22 -84.56
CA GLN A 132 -54.15 -12.46 -85.99
C GLN A 132 -55.27 -13.49 -86.21
N LEU A 133 -55.29 -14.58 -85.46
CA LEU A 133 -56.31 -15.61 -85.57
C LEU A 133 -57.70 -15.07 -85.20
N GLU A 134 -57.83 -14.30 -84.12
CA GLU A 134 -59.08 -13.63 -83.71
C GLU A 134 -59.56 -12.67 -84.80
N TYR A 135 -58.67 -11.86 -85.34
CA TYR A 135 -58.98 -10.97 -86.48
C TYR A 135 -59.47 -11.74 -87.72
N PHE A 136 -58.83 -12.86 -88.06
CA PHE A 136 -59.26 -13.72 -89.17
C PHE A 136 -60.61 -14.39 -88.92
N PHE A 137 -60.92 -14.74 -87.67
CA PHE A 137 -62.20 -15.33 -87.28
C PHE A 137 -63.36 -14.32 -87.35
N GLU A 138 -63.12 -13.07 -86.95
CA GLU A 138 -64.11 -11.99 -87.02
C GLU A 138 -64.44 -11.55 -88.46
N THR A 139 -63.52 -11.75 -89.40
CA THR A 139 -63.61 -11.24 -90.78
C THR A 139 -63.96 -12.30 -91.84
N SER A 140 -63.99 -13.59 -91.49
CA SER A 140 -64.20 -14.69 -92.45
C SER A 140 -65.52 -15.46 -92.23
N PRO A 141 -66.25 -15.88 -93.29
CA PRO A 141 -67.47 -16.68 -93.15
C PRO A 141 -67.17 -18.14 -92.81
N THR A 142 -67.74 -18.64 -91.71
CA THR A 142 -67.26 -19.86 -91.05
C THR A 142 -68.13 -21.11 -91.29
N ASN A 143 -67.47 -22.25 -91.51
CA ASN A 143 -68.05 -23.60 -91.54
C ASN A 143 -67.96 -24.24 -90.13
N PRO A 144 -69.00 -24.94 -89.61
CA PRO A 144 -69.01 -25.55 -88.27
C PRO A 144 -67.81 -26.46 -87.93
N GLU A 145 -67.24 -27.15 -88.92
CA GLU A 145 -66.06 -27.99 -88.68
C GLU A 145 -64.78 -27.16 -88.52
N TRP A 146 -64.69 -26.05 -89.26
CA TRP A 146 -63.57 -25.12 -89.21
C TRP A 146 -63.59 -24.32 -87.91
N GLU A 147 -64.76 -23.91 -87.42
CA GLU A 147 -64.91 -23.29 -86.09
C GLU A 147 -64.40 -24.23 -84.98
N ARG A 148 -64.74 -25.52 -85.04
CA ARG A 148 -64.26 -26.50 -84.05
C ARG A 148 -62.75 -26.68 -84.10
N GLN A 149 -62.15 -26.67 -85.29
CA GLN A 149 -60.69 -26.76 -85.43
C GLN A 149 -60.01 -25.46 -84.96
N PHE A 150 -60.57 -24.30 -85.30
CA PHE A 150 -60.10 -22.99 -84.87
C PHE A 150 -60.11 -22.87 -83.34
N ILE A 151 -61.23 -23.22 -82.69
CA ILE A 151 -61.35 -23.25 -81.23
C ILE A 151 -60.31 -24.20 -80.61
N LYS A 152 -60.06 -25.37 -81.23
CA LYS A 152 -59.00 -26.29 -80.77
C LYS A 152 -57.61 -25.67 -80.88
N TYR A 153 -57.29 -25.00 -81.98
CA TYR A 153 -55.99 -24.35 -82.19
C TYR A 153 -55.78 -23.14 -81.26
N VAL A 154 -56.77 -22.27 -81.11
CA VAL A 154 -56.72 -21.14 -80.16
C VAL A 154 -56.56 -21.67 -78.74
N SER A 155 -57.34 -22.68 -78.33
CA SER A 155 -57.19 -23.31 -77.01
C SER A 155 -55.81 -23.95 -76.78
N GLN A 156 -55.16 -24.47 -77.83
CA GLN A 156 -53.77 -24.96 -77.73
C GLN A 156 -52.78 -23.81 -77.53
N ILE A 157 -52.91 -22.72 -78.29
CA ILE A 157 -52.02 -21.55 -78.16
C ILE A 157 -52.20 -20.87 -76.80
N GLU A 158 -53.44 -20.78 -76.28
CA GLU A 158 -53.70 -20.29 -74.92
C GLU A 158 -53.05 -21.17 -73.84
N LYS A 159 -53.07 -22.49 -73.99
CA LYS A 159 -52.37 -23.42 -73.08
C LYS A 159 -50.86 -23.19 -73.13
N GLU A 160 -50.29 -23.03 -74.32
CA GLU A 160 -48.87 -22.70 -74.48
C GLU A 160 -48.51 -21.34 -73.86
N LEU A 161 -49.36 -20.33 -74.03
CA LEU A 161 -49.18 -19.01 -73.41
C LEU A 161 -49.19 -19.10 -71.87
N ASN A 162 -50.15 -19.83 -71.31
CA ASN A 162 -50.25 -20.07 -69.86
C ASN A 162 -49.03 -20.81 -69.31
N LEU A 163 -48.48 -21.76 -70.08
CA LEU A 163 -47.24 -22.46 -69.73
C LEU A 163 -46.07 -21.47 -69.68
N VAL A 164 -45.92 -20.59 -70.68
CA VAL A 164 -44.86 -19.57 -70.68
C VAL A 164 -44.95 -18.64 -69.47
N ASP A 165 -46.14 -18.17 -69.14
CA ASP A 165 -46.37 -17.32 -67.96
C ASP A 165 -46.00 -18.05 -66.66
N SER A 166 -46.34 -19.33 -66.54
CA SER A 166 -45.97 -20.15 -65.38
C SER A 166 -44.46 -20.33 -65.26
N MET A 167 -43.77 -20.53 -66.39
CA MET A 167 -42.31 -20.67 -66.44
C MET A 167 -41.58 -19.37 -66.10
N GLU A 168 -42.08 -18.22 -66.58
CA GLU A 168 -41.56 -16.89 -66.21
C GLU A 168 -41.69 -16.65 -64.71
N LYS A 169 -42.85 -16.95 -64.10
CA LYS A 169 -43.07 -16.84 -62.66
C LYS A 169 -42.10 -17.72 -61.85
N VAL A 170 -41.91 -18.98 -62.25
CA VAL A 170 -40.96 -19.89 -61.58
C VAL A 170 -39.53 -19.38 -61.70
N LYS A 171 -39.11 -18.89 -62.88
CA LYS A 171 -37.77 -18.29 -63.08
C LYS A 171 -37.57 -17.06 -62.20
N ALA A 172 -38.58 -16.19 -62.07
CA ALA A 172 -38.54 -15.03 -61.20
C ALA A 172 -38.36 -15.42 -59.72
N HIS A 173 -39.14 -16.40 -59.23
CA HIS A 173 -38.98 -16.93 -57.87
C HIS A 173 -37.60 -17.54 -57.62
N ILE A 174 -37.04 -18.27 -58.60
CA ILE A 174 -35.67 -18.80 -58.50
C ILE A 174 -34.65 -17.66 -58.39
N ALA A 175 -34.80 -16.59 -59.18
CA ALA A 175 -33.90 -15.43 -59.13
C ALA A 175 -33.97 -14.71 -57.78
N GLU A 176 -35.18 -14.51 -57.25
CA GLU A 176 -35.39 -13.88 -55.94
C GLU A 176 -34.79 -14.73 -54.80
N LEU A 177 -35.04 -16.04 -54.80
CA LEU A 177 -34.45 -16.96 -53.81
C LEU A 177 -32.93 -16.99 -53.86
N LYS A 178 -32.33 -16.89 -55.06
CA LYS A 178 -30.86 -16.77 -55.21
C LYS A 178 -30.36 -15.47 -54.56
N LYS A 179 -31.01 -14.35 -54.85
CA LYS A 179 -30.65 -13.04 -54.28
C LYS A 179 -30.71 -13.07 -52.75
N GLN A 180 -31.81 -13.57 -52.18
CA GLN A 180 -31.95 -13.72 -50.73
C GLN A 180 -30.86 -14.65 -50.16
N ALA A 181 -30.59 -15.78 -50.81
CA ALA A 181 -29.54 -16.69 -50.36
C ALA A 181 -28.15 -16.03 -50.36
N ASP A 182 -27.84 -15.19 -51.35
CA ASP A 182 -26.57 -14.48 -51.43
C ASP A 182 -26.45 -13.40 -50.33
N GLU A 183 -27.53 -12.68 -50.01
CA GLU A 183 -27.58 -11.76 -48.87
C GLU A 183 -27.28 -12.48 -47.54
N TYR A 184 -27.88 -13.66 -47.32
CA TYR A 184 -27.62 -14.46 -46.12
C TYR A 184 -26.19 -15.06 -46.09
N LYS A 185 -25.59 -15.39 -47.24
CA LYS A 185 -24.17 -15.79 -47.30
C LYS A 185 -23.26 -14.66 -46.89
N ASN A 186 -23.51 -13.44 -47.37
CA ASN A 186 -22.71 -12.26 -47.01
C ASN A 186 -22.82 -11.95 -45.52
N LYS A 187 -24.04 -12.01 -44.94
CA LYS A 187 -24.25 -11.88 -43.48
C LYS A 187 -23.52 -12.98 -42.68
N ARG A 188 -23.53 -14.22 -43.18
CA ARG A 188 -22.79 -15.32 -42.55
C ARG A 188 -21.28 -15.05 -42.52
N GLU A 189 -20.74 -14.49 -43.60
CA GLU A 189 -19.32 -14.16 -43.70
C GLU A 189 -18.92 -13.00 -42.80
N SER A 190 -19.73 -11.95 -42.71
CA SER A 190 -19.49 -10.85 -41.77
C SER A 190 -19.46 -11.33 -40.32
N ILE A 191 -20.42 -12.16 -39.92
CA ILE A 191 -20.48 -12.75 -38.57
C ILE A 191 -19.24 -13.63 -38.30
N ARG A 192 -18.78 -14.41 -39.28
CA ARG A 192 -17.55 -15.21 -39.13
C ARG A 192 -16.33 -14.34 -38.89
N ASN A 193 -16.21 -13.24 -39.63
CA ASN A 193 -15.11 -12.30 -39.49
C ASN A 193 -15.14 -11.58 -38.12
N GLU A 194 -16.33 -11.21 -37.63
CA GLU A 194 -16.51 -10.65 -36.29
C GLU A 194 -16.14 -11.65 -35.19
N ILE A 195 -16.58 -12.91 -35.30
CA ILE A 195 -16.18 -13.96 -34.36
C ILE A 195 -14.66 -14.13 -34.36
N ALA A 196 -14.00 -14.11 -35.53
CA ALA A 196 -12.54 -14.23 -35.62
C ALA A 196 -11.82 -13.09 -34.89
N ARG A 197 -12.28 -11.85 -35.06
CA ARG A 197 -11.76 -10.67 -34.33
C ARG A 197 -11.95 -10.80 -32.83
N LEU A 198 -13.17 -11.14 -32.38
CA LEU A 198 -13.48 -11.33 -30.96
C LEU A 198 -12.65 -12.46 -30.32
N VAL A 199 -12.35 -13.53 -31.08
CA VAL A 199 -11.47 -14.59 -30.60
C VAL A 199 -10.04 -14.07 -30.41
N GLN A 200 -9.54 -13.23 -31.33
CA GLN A 200 -8.24 -12.59 -31.17
C GLN A 200 -8.20 -11.68 -29.94
N ASP A 201 -9.22 -10.84 -29.73
CA ASP A 201 -9.36 -10.01 -28.53
C ASP A 201 -9.42 -10.85 -27.24
N LEU A 202 -10.08 -12.01 -27.29
CA LEU A 202 -10.11 -12.94 -26.17
C LEU A 202 -8.71 -13.48 -25.85
N THR A 203 -7.88 -13.74 -26.88
CA THR A 203 -6.49 -14.18 -26.67
C THR A 203 -5.62 -13.10 -26.03
N THR A 204 -5.75 -11.84 -26.45
CA THR A 204 -4.99 -10.72 -25.86
C THR A 204 -5.39 -10.51 -24.40
N VAL A 205 -6.69 -10.47 -24.10
CA VAL A 205 -7.21 -10.36 -22.71
C VAL A 205 -6.70 -11.52 -21.83
N LYS A 206 -6.63 -12.75 -22.36
CA LYS A 206 -6.06 -13.89 -21.62
C LYS A 206 -4.59 -13.70 -21.30
N GLN A 207 -3.79 -13.17 -22.23
CA GLN A 207 -2.37 -12.91 -22.03
C GLN A 207 -2.16 -11.81 -20.97
N GLU A 208 -2.89 -10.70 -21.07
CA GLU A 208 -2.85 -9.62 -20.07
C GLU A 208 -3.26 -10.13 -18.67
N LEU A 209 -4.31 -10.95 -18.57
CA LEU A 209 -4.72 -11.58 -17.32
C LEU A 209 -3.62 -12.49 -16.74
N ALA A 210 -2.87 -13.20 -17.58
CA ALA A 210 -1.77 -14.04 -17.12
C ALA A 210 -0.62 -13.18 -16.57
N GLN A 211 -0.24 -12.11 -17.28
CA GLN A 211 0.80 -11.17 -16.85
C GLN A 211 0.43 -10.48 -15.53
N LEU A 212 -0.80 -9.97 -15.41
CA LEU A 212 -1.27 -9.34 -14.16
C LEU A 212 -1.34 -10.32 -12.98
N LYS A 213 -1.65 -11.60 -13.23
CA LYS A 213 -1.61 -12.62 -12.17
C LYS A 213 -0.18 -12.90 -11.71
N ALA A 214 0.78 -12.93 -12.62
CA ALA A 214 2.20 -13.09 -12.29
C ALA A 214 2.71 -11.90 -11.47
N SER A 215 2.49 -10.66 -11.94
CA SER A 215 2.90 -9.45 -11.19
C SER A 215 2.23 -9.37 -9.81
N ARG A 216 0.97 -9.79 -9.71
CA ARG A 216 0.27 -9.91 -8.41
C ARG A 216 0.97 -10.88 -7.45
N GLN A 217 1.46 -12.02 -7.94
CA GLN A 217 2.20 -12.98 -7.12
C GLN A 217 3.55 -12.42 -6.66
N GLU A 218 4.23 -11.66 -7.49
CA GLU A 218 5.48 -10.98 -7.13
C GLU A 218 5.26 -9.95 -6.02
N ILE A 219 4.22 -9.11 -6.14
CA ILE A 219 3.84 -8.15 -5.09
C ILE A 219 3.55 -8.86 -3.76
N TYR A 220 2.90 -10.03 -3.79
CA TYR A 220 2.69 -10.82 -2.57
C TYR A 220 3.99 -11.31 -1.93
N LYS A 221 4.96 -11.77 -2.73
CA LYS A 221 6.28 -12.19 -2.23
C LYS A 221 7.03 -11.03 -1.59
N GLU A 222 7.02 -9.87 -2.22
CA GLU A 222 7.64 -8.66 -1.66
C GLU A 222 6.95 -8.19 -0.37
N LEU A 223 5.62 -8.24 -0.32
CA LEU A 223 4.86 -7.94 0.90
C LEU A 223 5.20 -8.88 2.05
N ALA A 224 5.44 -10.17 1.77
CA ALA A 224 5.86 -11.12 2.79
C ALA A 224 7.23 -10.73 3.37
N LYS A 225 8.23 -10.47 2.51
CA LYS A 225 9.57 -10.01 2.92
C LYS A 225 9.52 -8.72 3.74
N LEU A 226 8.71 -7.74 3.34
CA LEU A 226 8.56 -6.49 4.08
C LEU A 226 7.91 -6.69 5.45
N LYS A 227 6.95 -7.63 5.56
CA LYS A 227 6.34 -7.97 6.85
C LYS A 227 7.33 -8.65 7.79
N GLU A 228 8.14 -9.57 7.28
CA GLU A 228 9.22 -10.22 8.06
C GLU A 228 10.20 -9.17 8.58
N LYS A 229 10.73 -8.32 7.70
CA LYS A 229 11.61 -7.20 8.10
C LYS A 229 10.97 -6.29 9.14
N ARG A 230 9.66 -6.01 9.03
CA ARG A 230 8.93 -5.21 10.02
C ARG A 230 8.90 -5.89 11.39
N GLU A 231 8.68 -7.20 11.46
CA GLU A 231 8.66 -7.94 12.72
C GLU A 231 10.07 -8.03 13.35
N GLU A 232 11.11 -8.22 12.54
CA GLU A 232 12.50 -8.16 13.00
C GLU A 232 12.84 -6.80 13.63
N LEU A 233 12.51 -5.71 12.95
CA LEU A 233 12.73 -4.35 13.46
C LEU A 233 11.93 -4.08 14.74
N LYS A 234 10.74 -4.65 14.88
CA LYS A 234 9.97 -4.55 16.14
C LYS A 234 10.67 -5.27 17.28
N LYS A 235 11.20 -6.48 17.05
CA LYS A 235 11.95 -7.24 18.07
C LYS A 235 13.17 -6.43 18.53
N GLN A 236 13.99 -5.97 17.58
CA GLN A 236 15.15 -5.12 17.85
C GLN A 236 14.77 -3.86 18.65
N ARG A 237 13.65 -3.21 18.29
CA ARG A 237 13.14 -2.04 19.02
C ARG A 237 12.84 -2.36 20.50
N GLU A 238 12.19 -3.48 20.78
CA GLU A 238 11.85 -3.88 22.15
C GLU A 238 13.10 -4.29 22.95
N GLU A 239 14.05 -5.00 22.33
CA GLU A 239 15.35 -5.32 22.94
C GLU A 239 16.12 -4.05 23.33
N VAL A 240 16.21 -3.07 22.42
CA VAL A 240 16.88 -1.79 22.70
C VAL A 240 16.18 -1.03 23.83
N LYS A 241 14.84 -1.01 23.86
CA LYS A 241 14.10 -0.38 24.98
C LYS A 241 14.38 -1.07 26.31
N ALA A 242 14.36 -2.41 26.34
CA ALA A 242 14.66 -3.18 27.54
C ALA A 242 16.07 -2.87 28.06
N ALA A 243 17.06 -2.82 27.16
CA ALA A 243 18.42 -2.44 27.50
C ALA A 243 18.52 -1.00 28.05
N ILE A 244 17.81 -0.04 27.45
CA ILE A 244 17.75 1.35 27.98
C ILE A 244 17.15 1.38 29.39
N LEU A 245 16.12 0.59 29.66
CA LEU A 245 15.49 0.50 30.99
C LEU A 245 16.47 -0.08 32.02
N GLN A 246 17.18 -1.17 31.70
CA GLN A 246 18.19 -1.75 32.58
C GLN A 246 19.31 -0.76 32.90
N LEU A 247 19.84 -0.06 31.89
CA LEU A 247 20.85 0.98 32.10
C LEU A 247 20.32 2.14 32.94
N ALA A 248 19.06 2.54 32.75
CA ALA A 248 18.44 3.60 33.55
C ALA A 248 18.30 3.22 35.02
N LEU A 249 17.96 1.96 35.33
CA LEU A 249 17.93 1.43 36.70
C LEU A 249 19.34 1.42 37.31
N ARG A 250 20.33 0.88 36.61
CA ARG A 250 21.73 0.86 37.09
C ARG A 250 22.26 2.28 37.35
N ARG A 251 21.94 3.24 36.48
CA ARG A 251 22.29 4.65 36.69
C ARG A 251 21.62 5.24 37.93
N LYS A 252 20.37 4.87 38.22
CA LYS A 252 19.66 5.31 39.43
C LYS A 252 20.34 4.77 40.67
N GLU A 253 20.68 3.48 40.70
CA GLU A 253 21.41 2.85 41.81
C GLU A 253 22.78 3.53 42.05
N LEU A 254 23.54 3.83 40.99
CA LEU A 254 24.81 4.56 41.13
C LEU A 254 24.61 5.98 41.68
N ARG A 255 23.54 6.68 41.29
CA ARG A 255 23.22 8.01 41.85
C ARG A 255 22.86 7.93 43.32
N GLU A 256 22.15 6.89 43.75
CA GLU A 256 21.84 6.65 45.17
C GLU A 256 23.12 6.34 45.96
N ARG A 257 24.00 5.48 45.43
CA ARG A 257 25.33 5.22 46.03
C ARG A 257 26.17 6.49 46.13
N ARG A 258 26.20 7.30 45.07
CA ARG A 258 26.90 8.59 45.06
C ARG A 258 26.38 9.51 46.17
N ARG A 259 25.05 9.58 46.37
CA ARG A 259 24.44 10.40 47.44
C ARG A 259 24.86 9.90 48.83
N ALA A 260 24.83 8.60 49.08
CA ALA A 260 25.25 8.04 50.36
C ALA A 260 26.73 8.36 50.66
N ILE A 261 27.61 8.23 49.68
CA ILE A 261 29.04 8.55 49.82
C ILE A 261 29.26 10.06 49.99
N GLN A 262 28.45 10.90 49.33
CA GLN A 262 28.46 12.35 49.54
C GLN A 262 28.09 12.72 50.98
N GLU A 263 27.08 12.07 51.56
CA GLU A 263 26.70 12.27 52.96
C GLU A 263 27.82 11.82 53.92
N GLU A 264 28.55 10.74 53.61
CA GLU A 264 29.74 10.33 54.36
C GLU A 264 30.85 11.38 54.28
N LEU A 265 31.10 11.93 53.09
CA LEU A 265 32.07 13.02 52.88
C LEU A 265 31.72 14.25 53.72
N ASP A 266 30.45 14.65 53.70
CA ASP A 266 29.97 15.81 54.47
C ASP A 266 30.13 15.58 55.97
N LYS A 267 29.87 14.36 56.47
CA LYS A 267 30.15 14.00 57.87
C LYS A 267 31.62 14.16 58.22
N TYR A 268 32.54 13.65 57.39
CA TYR A 268 33.98 13.80 57.64
C TYR A 268 34.44 15.26 57.58
N ASN A 269 33.90 16.07 56.66
CA ASN A 269 34.17 17.50 56.58
C ASN A 269 33.70 18.26 57.83
N ILE A 270 32.51 17.94 58.35
CA ILE A 270 32.00 18.53 59.60
C ILE A 270 32.91 18.15 60.78
N LEU A 271 33.31 16.88 60.88
CA LEU A 271 34.22 16.41 61.93
C LEU A 271 35.59 17.11 61.86
N LEU A 272 36.16 17.27 60.66
CA LEU A 272 37.41 17.98 60.44
C LEU A 272 37.28 19.44 60.90
N LYS A 273 36.21 20.14 60.49
CA LYS A 273 35.96 21.53 60.89
C LYS A 273 35.76 21.68 62.39
N ALA A 274 35.07 20.73 63.03
CA ALA A 274 34.89 20.70 64.48
C ALA A 274 36.22 20.52 65.22
N LEU A 275 37.10 19.64 64.74
CA LEU A 275 38.45 19.46 65.28
C LEU A 275 39.31 20.71 65.11
N GLU A 276 39.31 21.34 63.94
CA GLU A 276 40.06 22.58 63.71
C GLU A 276 39.60 23.71 64.64
N LEU A 277 38.29 23.82 64.89
CA LEU A 277 37.74 24.78 65.85
C LEU A 277 38.12 24.43 67.29
N ALA A 278 38.09 23.15 67.66
CA ALA A 278 38.51 22.71 68.99
C ALA A 278 40.00 22.96 69.25
N GLU A 279 40.88 22.70 68.27
CA GLU A 279 42.31 23.02 68.34
C GLU A 279 42.54 24.51 68.47
N LYS A 280 41.85 25.34 67.66
CA LYS A 280 41.91 26.81 67.77
C LYS A 280 41.43 27.31 69.13
N ASN A 281 40.36 26.73 69.67
CA ASN A 281 39.83 27.10 70.98
C ASN A 281 40.77 26.69 72.12
N LYS A 282 41.39 25.50 72.04
CA LYS A 282 42.44 25.08 72.97
C LYS A 282 43.65 26.01 72.92
N ALA A 283 44.13 26.35 71.72
CA ALA A 283 45.22 27.30 71.55
C ALA A 283 44.88 28.70 72.10
N ARG A 284 43.65 29.18 71.86
CA ARG A 284 43.15 30.43 72.45
C ARG A 284 43.05 30.37 73.98
N ALA A 285 42.59 29.25 74.54
CA ALA A 285 42.49 29.05 75.98
C ALA A 285 43.89 29.01 76.62
N GLN A 286 44.85 28.30 76.00
CA GLN A 286 46.25 28.29 76.42
C GLN A 286 46.88 29.68 76.32
N ALA A 287 46.64 30.43 75.24
CA ALA A 287 47.12 31.80 75.09
C ALA A 287 46.52 32.74 76.14
N LYS A 288 45.22 32.60 76.47
CA LYS A 288 44.58 33.34 77.56
C LYS A 288 45.13 32.93 78.93
N ALA A 289 45.37 31.65 79.16
CA ALA A 289 45.98 31.15 80.40
C ALA A 289 47.42 31.69 80.56
N ALA A 290 48.23 31.67 79.50
CA ALA A 290 49.57 32.24 79.50
C ALA A 290 49.54 33.77 79.70
N ALA A 291 48.62 34.47 79.04
CA ALA A 291 48.43 35.91 79.22
C ALA A 291 48.04 36.25 80.67
N THR A 292 47.06 35.55 81.24
CA THR A 292 46.64 35.73 82.65
C THR A 292 47.74 35.35 83.64
N GLN A 293 48.54 34.32 83.37
CA GLN A 293 49.74 34.00 84.17
C GLN A 293 50.78 35.11 84.10
N SER A 294 51.11 35.61 82.91
CA SER A 294 52.06 36.73 82.77
C SER A 294 51.56 38.04 83.38
N LEU A 295 50.24 38.28 83.35
CA LEU A 295 49.60 39.41 84.03
C LEU A 295 49.64 39.24 85.55
N LYS A 296 49.41 38.04 86.07
CA LYS A 296 49.56 37.71 87.50
C LYS A 296 51.01 37.85 87.97
N GLU A 297 51.98 37.33 87.22
CA GLU A 297 53.40 37.47 87.54
C GLU A 297 53.85 38.95 87.57
N ARG A 298 53.36 39.75 86.61
CA ARG A 298 53.59 41.21 86.60
C ARG A 298 52.88 41.91 87.76
N ALA A 299 51.65 41.51 88.08
CA ALA A 299 50.88 42.05 89.20
C ALA A 299 51.52 41.67 90.55
N ASP A 300 51.99 40.44 90.75
CA ASP A 300 52.71 39.98 91.94
C ASP A 300 54.00 40.81 92.14
N HIS A 301 54.75 41.06 91.07
CA HIS A 301 55.93 41.92 91.13
C HIS A 301 55.60 43.38 91.49
N LEU A 302 54.53 43.94 90.93
CA LEU A 302 54.06 45.30 91.25
C LEU A 302 53.44 45.39 92.66
N PHE A 303 52.75 44.35 93.12
CA PHE A 303 52.18 44.25 94.46
C PHE A 303 53.28 44.14 95.52
N ASN A 304 54.35 43.38 95.23
CA ASN A 304 55.54 43.35 96.08
C ASN A 304 56.23 44.72 96.16
N LYS A 305 56.26 45.50 95.07
CA LYS A 305 56.72 46.91 95.09
C LYS A 305 55.82 47.82 95.92
N LEU A 306 54.49 47.67 95.83
CA LEU A 306 53.52 48.38 96.65
C LEU A 306 53.74 48.11 98.15
N LEU A 307 53.90 46.83 98.52
CA LEU A 307 54.16 46.41 99.91
C LEU A 307 55.47 46.99 100.47
N ASN A 308 56.45 47.26 99.61
CA ASN A 308 57.73 47.87 99.96
C ASN A 308 57.67 49.42 100.02
N GLY A 309 56.51 50.04 99.78
CA GLY A 309 56.28 51.49 99.98
C GLY A 309 56.68 52.40 98.81
N GLU A 310 56.91 51.85 97.61
CA GLU A 310 57.24 52.62 96.41
C GLU A 310 55.99 53.22 95.74
N ARG A 311 56.10 54.42 95.16
CA ARG A 311 54.99 55.08 94.44
C ARG A 311 54.73 54.39 93.11
N LEU A 312 53.51 53.89 92.89
CA LEU A 312 53.08 53.32 91.63
C LEU A 312 52.59 54.40 90.66
N THR A 313 52.79 54.17 89.36
CA THR A 313 52.21 54.97 88.28
C THR A 313 50.76 54.58 88.00
N HIS A 314 49.97 55.47 87.40
CA HIS A 314 48.55 55.22 87.08
C HIS A 314 48.34 53.95 86.24
N ASP A 315 49.27 53.68 85.31
CA ASP A 315 49.24 52.48 84.47
C ASP A 315 49.57 51.20 85.26
N GLU A 316 50.45 51.27 86.27
CA GLU A 316 50.77 50.13 87.15
C GLU A 316 49.63 49.81 88.14
N ILE A 317 48.91 50.84 88.60
CA ILE A 317 47.69 50.67 89.41
C ILE A 317 46.59 49.99 88.58
N LYS A 318 46.44 50.39 87.31
CA LYS A 318 45.48 49.77 86.38
C LYS A 318 45.76 48.27 86.17
N ILE A 319 47.03 47.87 86.09
CA ILE A 319 47.43 46.46 85.98
C ILE A 319 47.07 45.66 87.25
N LEU A 320 47.19 46.26 88.44
CA LEU A 320 46.80 45.61 89.71
C LEU A 320 45.29 45.46 89.86
N ILE A 321 44.51 46.43 89.38
CA ILE A 321 43.04 46.37 89.32
C ILE A 321 42.61 45.29 88.33
N GLU A 322 43.15 45.30 87.10
CA GLU A 322 42.83 44.30 86.06
C GLU A 322 43.21 42.87 86.45
N ALA A 323 44.20 42.69 87.34
CA ALA A 323 44.59 41.39 87.89
C ALA A 323 43.79 40.97 89.15
N GLY A 324 42.95 41.84 89.70
CA GLY A 324 42.07 41.57 90.85
C GLY A 324 42.70 41.72 92.24
N TYR A 325 43.84 42.42 92.36
CA TYR A 325 44.53 42.64 93.65
C TYR A 325 44.00 43.86 94.42
N LEU A 326 43.22 44.72 93.78
CA LEU A 326 42.57 45.91 94.36
C LEU A 326 41.08 45.94 93.94
N PRO A 327 40.14 46.37 94.82
CA PRO A 327 38.73 46.50 94.45
C PRO A 327 38.52 47.62 93.43
N GLU A 328 37.62 47.40 92.47
CA GLU A 328 37.13 48.46 91.57
C GLU A 328 36.29 49.45 92.40
N GLU A 329 36.71 50.71 92.51
CA GLU A 329 35.88 51.81 93.02
C GLU A 329 35.01 52.42 91.92
#